data_AF-A0A966F225-F1
#
_entry.id   AF-A0A966F225-F1
#
_cell.length_a   1.000
_cell.length_b   1.000
_cell.length_c   1.000
_cell.angle_alpha   90.00
_cell.angle_beta   90.00
_cell.angle_gamma   90.00
#
_symmetry.space_group_name_H-M   'P 1'
#
loop_
_entity.id
_entity.type
_entity.pdbx_description
1 polymer ?
#
loop_
_entity_poly.entity_id
_entity_poly.type
_entity_poly.pdbx_seq_one_letter_code
_entity_poly.pdbx_strand_id
1 'polypeptide(L)'
;VHSKFNSSPLSSFFPFTSFDLTSDTGILYGINRHNSSLVLFDRFGLTNYNSVTFATSGAGKSYSIKLEILRSLMFGSEVIVIDPEREYEYLAEATGGRFFNISLSSEHHINPFDLPPPAADEDPGDVLRSQIVHLIGLFRLMLNGLTPEEETIIDQAVRETYALKDITEHSDFSKLEAPLLSDFEMVLAGMNGSTSLISRLQKYTSGTWSGFMNQPTNVDINQKFVVFSLR
;
A
#
# COMPACT_ATOMS: atom_id res chain seq x y z
N VAL A 1 62.64 15.98 -22.92
CA VAL A 1 61.79 16.16 -21.72
C VAL A 1 60.75 15.06 -21.74
N HIS A 2 60.85 14.06 -20.87
CA HIS A 2 59.80 13.04 -20.72
C HIS A 2 58.78 13.57 -19.72
N SER A 3 57.67 14.11 -20.21
CA SER A 3 56.56 14.51 -19.35
C SER A 3 55.81 13.25 -18.93
N LYS A 4 55.83 12.92 -17.64
CA LYS A 4 55.05 11.80 -17.09
C LYS A 4 53.63 12.27 -16.86
N PHE A 5 52.64 11.55 -17.39
CA PHE A 5 51.23 11.81 -17.08
C PHE A 5 50.95 11.46 -15.62
N ASN A 6 50.19 12.31 -14.93
CA ASN A 6 49.53 11.97 -13.67
C ASN A 6 48.17 11.29 -13.95
N SER A 7 47.57 10.68 -12.93
CA SER A 7 46.41 9.79 -13.08
C SER A 7 45.18 10.45 -13.76
N SER A 8 45.03 11.77 -13.62
CA SER A 8 43.91 12.53 -14.16
C SER A 8 43.88 12.57 -15.71
N PRO A 9 44.90 13.09 -16.42
CA PRO A 9 44.95 13.01 -17.89
C PRO A 9 45.10 11.58 -18.41
N LEU A 10 45.65 10.65 -17.62
CA LEU A 10 45.69 9.23 -17.98
C LEU A 10 44.27 8.61 -18.03
N SER A 11 43.37 9.03 -17.13
CA SER A 11 41.98 8.53 -17.08
C SER A 11 41.16 8.91 -18.31
N SER A 12 41.49 10.04 -18.96
CA SER A 12 40.83 10.50 -20.20
C SER A 12 41.14 9.61 -21.41
N PHE A 13 42.13 8.71 -21.32
CA PHE A 13 42.46 7.71 -22.34
C PHE A 13 41.74 6.36 -22.15
N PHE A 14 40.82 6.26 -21.18
CA PHE A 14 39.90 5.12 -21.06
C PHE A 14 38.52 5.49 -21.63
N PRO A 15 38.31 5.46 -22.97
CA PRO A 15 37.05 5.83 -23.61
C PRO A 15 35.93 4.79 -23.44
N PHE A 16 36.13 3.78 -22.61
CA PHE A 16 35.16 2.73 -22.30
C PHE A 16 35.01 2.60 -20.79
N THR A 17 34.62 3.68 -20.10
CA THR A 17 33.99 3.51 -18.80
C THR A 17 32.62 2.91 -19.07
N SER A 18 32.50 1.58 -19.02
CA SER A 18 31.21 0.99 -18.73
C SER A 18 30.71 1.66 -17.46
N PHE A 19 29.49 2.18 -17.46
CA PHE A 19 28.88 2.62 -16.22
C PHE A 19 28.75 1.38 -15.32
N ASP A 20 29.69 1.21 -14.40
CA ASP A 20 29.57 0.23 -13.34
C ASP A 20 28.54 0.79 -12.36
N LEU A 21 27.36 0.18 -12.36
CA LEU A 21 26.29 0.49 -11.43
C LEU A 21 26.59 -0.26 -10.11
N THR A 22 27.72 0.11 -9.51
CA THR A 22 28.30 -0.51 -8.33
C THR A 22 28.59 0.59 -7.31
N SER A 23 27.92 0.51 -6.18
CA SER A 23 28.12 1.30 -4.96
C SER A 23 28.76 0.40 -3.90
N ASP A 24 29.29 1.00 -2.84
CA ASP A 24 29.77 0.28 -1.64
C ASP A 24 28.63 -0.07 -0.68
N THR A 25 27.41 0.39 -0.97
CA THR A 25 26.21 0.25 -0.12
C THR A 25 25.00 -0.22 -0.91
N GLY A 26 24.08 -0.92 -0.21
CA GLY A 26 22.82 -1.39 -0.76
C GLY A 26 22.80 -2.89 -1.01
N ILE A 27 21.91 -3.33 -1.91
CA ILE A 27 21.68 -4.75 -2.17
C ILE A 27 22.31 -5.17 -3.50
N LEU A 28 22.71 -6.44 -3.57
CA LEU A 28 23.11 -7.07 -4.82
C LEU A 28 21.89 -7.25 -5.72
N TYR A 29 21.91 -6.70 -6.92
CA TYR A 29 20.89 -6.91 -7.94
C TYR A 29 21.29 -7.99 -8.94
N GLY A 30 22.58 -8.09 -9.27
CA GLY A 30 23.05 -9.08 -10.23
C GLY A 30 24.53 -8.92 -10.57
N ILE A 31 24.90 -9.45 -11.73
CA ILE A 31 26.27 -9.43 -12.23
C ILE A 31 26.24 -8.79 -13.62
N ASN A 32 27.14 -7.84 -13.85
CA ASN A 32 27.34 -7.25 -15.16
C ASN A 32 27.94 -8.30 -16.09
N ARG A 33 27.24 -8.59 -17.20
CA ARG A 33 27.64 -9.66 -18.13
C ARG A 33 28.88 -9.34 -18.97
N HIS A 34 29.30 -8.08 -19.03
CA HIS A 34 30.43 -7.65 -19.84
C HIS A 34 31.77 -7.75 -19.11
N ASN A 35 31.80 -7.36 -17.84
CA ASN A 35 33.01 -7.30 -17.04
C ASN A 35 32.96 -8.16 -15.76
N SER A 36 31.85 -8.89 -15.54
CA SER A 36 31.62 -9.73 -14.35
C SER A 36 31.63 -8.95 -13.02
N SER A 37 31.52 -7.62 -13.05
CA SER A 37 31.38 -6.81 -11.84
C SER A 37 30.01 -7.02 -11.19
N LEU A 38 29.90 -6.74 -9.90
CA LEU A 38 28.63 -6.80 -9.18
C LEU A 38 27.79 -5.56 -9.48
N VAL A 39 26.51 -5.77 -9.79
CA VAL A 39 25.53 -4.68 -9.82
C VAL A 39 24.98 -4.56 -8.40
N LEU A 40 25.50 -3.61 -7.64
CA LEU A 40 25.19 -3.42 -6.22
C LEU A 40 24.91 -1.94 -6.00
N PHE A 41 23.73 -1.58 -5.50
CA PHE A 41 23.45 -0.20 -5.13
C PHE A 41 22.30 -0.09 -4.15
N ASP A 42 22.22 1.05 -3.49
CA ASP A 42 21.13 1.40 -2.60
C ASP A 42 20.07 2.21 -3.35
N ARG A 43 18.92 1.57 -3.64
CA ARG A 43 17.77 2.23 -4.27
C ARG A 43 17.22 3.37 -3.42
N PHE A 44 17.34 3.28 -2.08
CA PHE A 44 16.90 4.32 -1.16
C PHE A 44 17.90 5.49 -1.04
N GLY A 45 19.07 5.39 -1.67
CA GLY A 45 20.02 6.49 -1.83
C GLY A 45 19.77 7.38 -3.05
N LEU A 46 18.86 6.98 -3.95
CA LEU A 46 18.56 7.72 -5.18
C LEU A 46 17.60 8.89 -4.92
N THR A 47 17.49 9.84 -5.84
CA THR A 47 16.51 10.94 -5.74
C THR A 47 15.07 10.44 -5.69
N ASN A 48 14.80 9.29 -6.31
CA ASN A 48 13.50 8.63 -6.28
C ASN A 48 13.73 7.13 -6.06
N TYR A 49 12.96 6.55 -5.13
CA TYR A 49 13.11 5.16 -4.72
C TYR A 49 12.28 4.18 -5.56
N ASN A 50 11.38 4.67 -6.40
CA ASN A 50 10.46 3.82 -7.14
C ASN A 50 11.19 2.95 -8.16
N SER A 51 10.78 1.69 -8.28
CA SER A 51 11.24 0.76 -9.31
C SER A 51 10.06 0.24 -10.12
N VAL A 52 10.32 -0.07 -11.39
CA VAL A 52 9.35 -0.71 -12.28
C VAL A 52 10.04 -1.89 -12.96
N THR A 53 9.45 -3.07 -12.84
CA THR A 53 10.00 -4.31 -13.40
C THR A 53 9.08 -4.87 -14.48
N PHE A 54 9.57 -4.89 -15.72
CA PHE A 54 8.87 -5.49 -16.86
C PHE A 54 9.53 -6.82 -17.24
N ALA A 55 8.72 -7.86 -17.41
CA ALA A 55 9.18 -9.14 -17.91
C ALA A 55 8.02 -9.92 -18.53
N THR A 56 8.31 -10.78 -19.50
CA THR A 56 7.35 -11.78 -19.99
C THR A 56 7.15 -12.88 -18.95
N SER A 57 6.04 -13.64 -19.06
CA SER A 57 5.82 -14.81 -18.19
C SER A 57 6.99 -15.80 -18.33
N GLY A 58 7.45 -16.34 -17.20
CA GLY A 58 8.60 -17.24 -17.14
C GLY A 58 9.99 -16.58 -17.22
N ALA A 59 10.08 -15.25 -17.45
CA ALA A 59 11.37 -14.57 -17.56
C ALA A 59 12.11 -14.33 -16.22
N GLY A 60 11.55 -14.81 -15.10
CA GLY A 60 12.17 -14.67 -13.77
C GLY A 60 11.79 -13.41 -13.00
N LYS A 61 10.71 -12.70 -13.38
CA LYS A 61 10.20 -11.52 -12.66
C LYS A 61 10.01 -11.80 -11.16
N SER A 62 9.20 -12.81 -10.83
CA SER A 62 8.87 -13.13 -9.44
C SER A 62 10.11 -13.60 -8.67
N TYR A 63 11.03 -14.33 -9.30
CA TYR A 63 12.31 -14.70 -8.68
C TYR A 63 13.16 -13.47 -8.33
N SER A 64 13.30 -12.53 -9.26
CA SER A 64 14.05 -11.28 -9.05
C SER A 64 13.45 -10.45 -7.91
N ILE A 65 12.12 -10.28 -7.90
CA ILE A 65 11.42 -9.49 -6.87
C ILE A 65 11.52 -10.16 -5.50
N LYS A 66 11.35 -11.49 -5.40
CA LYS A 66 11.51 -12.22 -4.13
C LYS A 66 12.92 -12.08 -3.55
N LEU A 67 13.95 -12.10 -4.40
CA LEU A 67 15.32 -11.84 -3.96
C LEU A 67 15.53 -10.40 -3.49
N GLU A 68 14.98 -9.42 -4.20
CA GLU A 68 15.02 -8.02 -3.77
C GLU A 68 14.32 -7.82 -2.42
N ILE A 69 13.14 -8.42 -2.23
CA ILE A 69 12.42 -8.41 -0.95
C ILE A 69 13.27 -9.01 0.17
N LEU A 70 13.79 -10.23 -0.02
CA LEU A 70 14.62 -10.89 0.98
C LEU A 70 15.83 -10.04 1.39
N ARG A 71 16.53 -9.48 0.41
CA ARG A 71 17.69 -8.62 0.67
C ARG A 71 17.26 -7.35 1.39
N SER A 72 16.17 -6.72 0.97
CA SER A 72 15.65 -5.51 1.63
C SER A 72 15.26 -5.76 3.09
N LEU A 73 14.62 -6.90 3.37
CA LEU A 73 14.28 -7.33 4.73
C LEU A 73 15.54 -7.50 5.60
N MET A 74 16.64 -8.03 5.04
CA MET A 74 17.92 -8.16 5.75
C MET A 74 18.53 -6.80 6.13
N PHE A 75 18.27 -5.76 5.33
CA PHE A 75 18.66 -4.38 5.63
C PHE A 75 17.62 -3.63 6.49
N GLY A 76 16.60 -4.34 6.98
CA GLY A 76 15.62 -3.82 7.93
C GLY A 76 14.46 -3.08 7.30
N SER A 77 14.34 -3.06 5.96
CA SER A 77 13.17 -2.49 5.29
C SER A 77 11.90 -3.26 5.63
N GLU A 78 10.78 -2.55 5.66
CA GLU A 78 9.45 -3.13 5.72
C GLU A 78 8.90 -3.30 4.30
N VAL A 79 8.21 -4.42 4.05
CA VAL A 79 7.73 -4.79 2.73
C VAL A 79 6.26 -5.21 2.84
N ILE A 80 5.42 -4.56 2.03
CA ILE A 80 4.02 -4.92 1.83
C ILE A 80 3.84 -5.36 0.38
N VAL A 81 3.23 -6.53 0.16
CA VAL A 81 2.97 -7.08 -1.18
C VAL A 81 1.46 -7.27 -1.37
N ILE A 82 0.95 -6.82 -2.51
CA ILE A 82 -0.39 -7.16 -3.00
C ILE A 82 -0.20 -8.28 -4.03
N ASP A 83 -0.70 -9.48 -3.70
CA ASP A 83 -0.41 -10.73 -4.41
C ASP A 83 -1.67 -11.34 -5.05
N PRO A 84 -1.95 -11.03 -6.32
CA PRO A 84 -3.10 -11.59 -7.04
C PRO A 84 -2.94 -13.07 -7.40
N GLU A 85 -1.73 -13.62 -7.34
CA GLU A 85 -1.42 -14.98 -7.81
C GLU A 85 -1.03 -15.95 -6.69
N ARG A 86 -1.00 -15.48 -5.44
CA ARG A 86 -0.60 -16.25 -4.26
C ARG A 86 0.82 -16.83 -4.40
N GLU A 87 1.72 -16.07 -5.02
CA GLU A 87 3.12 -16.45 -5.21
C GLU A 87 4.02 -16.20 -3.97
N TYR A 88 3.60 -15.35 -3.03
CA TYR A 88 4.45 -14.86 -1.94
C TYR A 88 4.13 -15.47 -0.57
N GLU A 89 3.12 -16.33 -0.45
CA GLU A 89 2.74 -17.01 0.80
C GLU A 89 3.92 -17.73 1.46
N TYR A 90 4.56 -18.64 0.71
CA TYR A 90 5.73 -19.37 1.22
C TYR A 90 6.86 -18.45 1.67
N LEU A 91 7.07 -17.33 0.96
CA LEU A 91 8.09 -16.37 1.35
C LEU A 91 7.73 -15.69 2.67
N ALA A 92 6.46 -15.32 2.86
CA ALA A 92 5.98 -14.70 4.08
C ALA A 92 6.18 -15.64 5.28
N GLU A 93 5.78 -16.91 5.14
CA GLU A 93 5.98 -17.92 6.17
C GLU A 93 7.47 -18.12 6.49
N ALA A 94 8.31 -18.24 5.46
CA ALA A 94 9.74 -18.50 5.63
C ALA A 94 10.51 -17.36 6.32
N THR A 95 10.04 -16.11 6.19
CA THR A 95 10.68 -14.94 6.84
C THR A 95 10.00 -14.51 8.13
N GLY A 96 9.01 -15.27 8.62
CA GLY A 96 8.23 -14.89 9.81
C GLY A 96 7.30 -13.69 9.59
N GLY A 97 6.93 -13.41 8.35
CA GLY A 97 5.97 -12.38 7.97
C GLY A 97 4.52 -12.78 8.23
N ARG A 98 3.59 -11.98 7.70
CA ARG A 98 2.14 -12.27 7.70
C ARG A 98 1.63 -12.43 6.29
N PHE A 99 0.74 -13.39 6.14
CA PHE A 99 -0.03 -13.60 4.93
C PHE A 99 -1.51 -13.47 5.26
N PHE A 100 -2.20 -12.58 4.57
CA PHE A 100 -3.63 -12.33 4.71
C PHE A 100 -4.32 -12.69 3.41
N ASN A 101 -5.26 -13.62 3.47
CA ASN A 101 -6.16 -13.85 2.35
C ASN A 101 -7.25 -12.75 2.34
N ILE A 102 -7.43 -12.06 1.23
CA ILE A 102 -8.55 -11.17 0.96
C ILE A 102 -9.47 -11.89 -0.03
N SER A 103 -10.46 -12.59 0.52
CA SER A 103 -11.48 -13.32 -0.24
C SER A 103 -12.84 -13.24 0.44
N LEU A 104 -13.90 -13.62 -0.28
CA LEU A 104 -15.29 -13.57 0.22
C LEU A 104 -15.51 -14.44 1.46
N SER A 105 -14.74 -15.52 1.59
CA SER A 105 -14.79 -16.45 2.71
C SER A 105 -13.63 -16.26 3.69
N SER A 106 -12.86 -15.18 3.55
CA SER A 106 -11.73 -14.93 4.43
C SER A 106 -12.22 -14.56 5.84
N GLU A 107 -11.52 -15.08 6.84
CA GLU A 107 -11.65 -14.62 8.23
C GLU A 107 -10.95 -13.29 8.44
N HIS A 108 -10.18 -12.78 7.48
CA HIS A 108 -9.52 -11.49 7.56
C HIS A 108 -10.40 -10.36 7.02
N HIS A 109 -10.47 -9.27 7.78
CA HIS A 109 -11.35 -8.15 7.52
C HIS A 109 -10.58 -6.84 7.62
N ILE A 110 -10.95 -5.89 6.75
CA ILE A 110 -10.43 -4.53 6.76
C ILE A 110 -11.62 -3.59 6.71
N ASN A 111 -11.85 -2.88 7.81
CA ASN A 111 -12.87 -1.86 7.89
C ASN A 111 -12.37 -0.57 7.22
N PRO A 112 -13.00 -0.09 6.14
CA PRO A 112 -12.57 1.14 5.49
C PRO A 112 -12.74 2.39 6.36
N PHE A 113 -13.61 2.34 7.38
CA PHE A 113 -13.82 3.44 8.33
C PHE A 113 -12.83 3.46 9.50
N ASP A 114 -11.90 2.51 9.56
CA ASP A 114 -10.88 2.56 10.60
C ASP A 114 -10.02 3.82 10.45
N LEU A 115 -9.78 4.46 11.59
CA LEU A 115 -8.97 5.66 11.72
C LEU A 115 -7.67 5.30 12.44
N PRO A 116 -6.50 5.70 11.92
CA PRO A 116 -5.28 5.60 12.68
C PRO A 116 -5.35 6.54 13.90
N PRO A 117 -4.76 6.18 15.04
CA PRO A 117 -4.64 7.10 16.16
C PRO A 117 -3.80 8.32 15.71
N PRO A 118 -4.22 9.56 16.04
CA PRO A 118 -3.44 10.75 15.69
C PRO A 118 -2.03 10.68 16.29
N ALA A 119 -1.03 11.15 15.54
CA ALA A 119 0.31 11.34 16.10
C ALA A 119 0.30 12.44 17.19
N ALA A 120 1.33 12.46 18.04
CA ALA A 120 1.37 13.38 19.18
C ALA A 120 1.35 14.88 18.79
N ASP A 121 1.75 15.21 17.57
CA ASP A 121 1.81 16.55 16.99
C ASP A 121 0.77 16.78 15.88
N GLU A 122 -0.14 15.82 15.64
CA GLU A 122 -1.15 15.88 14.60
C GLU A 122 -2.53 16.23 15.17
N ASP A 123 -3.26 17.12 14.49
CA ASP A 123 -4.63 17.47 14.89
C ASP A 123 -5.60 16.32 14.54
N PRO A 124 -6.39 15.80 15.50
CA PRO A 124 -7.35 14.73 15.22
C PRO A 124 -8.38 15.09 14.14
N GLY A 125 -8.74 16.38 14.02
CA GLY A 125 -9.61 16.88 12.96
C GLY A 125 -8.99 16.76 11.57
N ASP A 126 -7.67 16.96 11.44
CA ASP A 126 -6.95 16.79 10.17
C ASP A 126 -6.95 15.33 9.72
N VAL A 127 -6.71 14.39 10.65
CA VAL A 127 -6.77 12.94 10.39
C VAL A 127 -8.16 12.55 9.90
N LEU A 128 -9.21 12.98 10.61
CA LEU A 128 -10.59 12.69 10.23
C LEU A 128 -10.94 13.26 8.85
N ARG A 129 -10.55 14.52 8.57
CA ARG A 129 -10.80 15.16 7.26
C ARG A 129 -10.07 14.44 6.13
N SER A 130 -8.81 14.02 6.35
CA SER A 130 -8.09 13.23 5.36
C SER A 130 -8.75 11.88 5.11
N GLN A 131 -9.24 11.22 6.16
CA GLN A 131 -9.93 9.94 6.02
C GLN A 131 -11.27 10.07 5.28
N ILE A 132 -12.04 11.14 5.53
CA ILE A 132 -13.27 11.43 4.78
C ILE A 132 -12.97 11.54 3.28
N VAL A 133 -11.91 12.25 2.90
CA VAL A 133 -11.49 12.37 1.49
C VAL A 133 -11.10 11.02 0.89
N HIS A 134 -10.35 10.20 1.64
CA HIS A 134 -10.01 8.83 1.21
C HIS A 134 -11.25 7.96 1.02
N LEU A 135 -12.22 8.03 1.93
CA LEU A 135 -13.48 7.30 1.84
C LEU A 135 -14.32 7.73 0.64
N ILE A 136 -14.41 9.03 0.35
CA ILE A 136 -15.09 9.51 -0.86
C ILE A 136 -14.42 8.94 -2.11
N GLY A 137 -13.09 8.95 -2.17
CA GLY A 137 -12.32 8.34 -3.25
C GLY A 137 -12.56 6.83 -3.38
N LEU A 138 -12.59 6.11 -2.25
CA LEU A 138 -12.88 4.69 -2.19
C LEU A 138 -14.30 4.40 -2.69
N PHE A 139 -15.32 5.11 -2.20
CA PHE A 139 -16.70 4.93 -2.63
C PHE A 139 -16.90 5.25 -4.10
N ARG A 140 -16.19 6.25 -4.63
CA ARG A 140 -16.18 6.53 -6.07
C ARG A 140 -15.71 5.32 -6.88
N LEU A 141 -14.69 4.60 -6.42
CA LEU A 141 -14.23 3.37 -7.08
C LEU A 141 -15.24 2.21 -6.88
N MET A 142 -15.70 1.99 -5.65
CA MET A 142 -16.60 0.88 -5.30
C MET A 142 -17.98 0.97 -5.99
N LEU A 143 -18.49 2.18 -6.16
CA LEU A 143 -19.81 2.46 -6.71
C LEU A 143 -19.77 2.76 -8.22
N ASN A 144 -18.60 2.56 -8.86
CA ASN A 144 -18.38 2.76 -10.29
C ASN A 144 -18.66 4.20 -10.77
N GLY A 145 -18.17 5.16 -10.00
CA GLY A 145 -18.37 6.60 -10.21
C GLY A 145 -19.50 7.18 -9.35
N LEU A 146 -19.48 8.50 -9.24
CA LEU A 146 -20.45 9.33 -8.51
C LEU A 146 -20.75 10.57 -9.35
N THR A 147 -22.00 11.03 -9.32
CA THR A 147 -22.33 12.38 -9.81
C THR A 147 -21.93 13.43 -8.76
N PRO A 148 -21.82 14.72 -9.12
CA PRO A 148 -21.53 15.78 -8.14
C PRO A 148 -22.53 15.83 -6.97
N GLU A 149 -23.80 15.54 -7.25
CA GLU A 149 -24.86 15.46 -6.23
C GLU A 149 -24.65 14.26 -5.31
N GLU A 150 -24.34 13.09 -5.88
CA GLU A 150 -24.04 11.88 -5.10
C GLU A 150 -22.78 12.04 -4.26
N GLU A 151 -21.75 12.72 -4.76
CA GLU A 151 -20.52 13.03 -4.03
C GLU A 151 -20.81 13.91 -2.81
N THR A 152 -21.70 14.89 -2.94
CA THR A 152 -22.16 15.74 -1.82
C THR A 152 -22.91 14.92 -0.78
N ILE A 153 -23.79 14.00 -1.21
CA ILE A 153 -24.51 13.10 -0.30
C ILE A 153 -23.53 12.19 0.44
N ILE A 154 -22.52 11.63 -0.24
CA ILE A 154 -21.52 10.77 0.40
C ILE A 154 -20.68 11.55 1.42
N ASP A 155 -20.19 12.76 1.10
CA ASP A 155 -19.40 13.55 2.06
C ASP A 155 -20.19 13.76 3.37
N GLN A 156 -21.44 14.20 3.25
CA GLN A 156 -22.29 14.41 4.42
C GLN A 156 -22.58 13.09 5.15
N ALA A 157 -22.88 12.01 4.43
CA ALA A 157 -23.16 10.70 5.02
C ALA A 157 -21.96 10.14 5.80
N VAL A 158 -20.74 10.29 5.27
CA VAL A 158 -19.52 9.83 5.95
C VAL A 158 -19.32 10.60 7.25
N ARG A 159 -19.50 11.93 7.25
CA ARG A 159 -19.41 12.76 8.46
C ARG A 159 -20.42 12.34 9.52
N GLU A 160 -21.68 12.17 9.12
CA GLU A 160 -22.75 11.72 10.01
C GLU A 160 -22.48 10.31 10.56
N THR A 161 -21.90 9.43 9.75
CA THR A 161 -21.54 8.06 10.14
C THR A 161 -20.47 8.02 11.23
N TYR A 162 -19.44 8.87 11.14
CA TYR A 162 -18.47 9.03 12.23
C TYR A 162 -19.10 9.65 13.47
N ALA A 163 -19.95 10.66 13.29
CA ALA A 163 -20.64 11.31 14.40
C ALA A 163 -21.55 10.35 15.19
N LEU A 164 -22.13 9.33 14.55
CA LEU A 164 -22.89 8.25 15.23
C LEU A 164 -22.05 7.46 16.24
N LYS A 165 -20.72 7.46 16.10
CA LYS A 165 -19.77 6.80 17.01
C LYS A 165 -19.04 7.80 17.92
N ASP A 166 -19.57 9.02 18.04
CA ASP A 166 -18.96 10.14 18.77
C ASP A 166 -17.60 10.58 18.20
N ILE A 167 -17.26 10.16 16.98
CA ILE A 167 -16.02 10.54 16.29
C ILE A 167 -16.27 11.87 15.57
N THR A 168 -15.67 12.92 16.10
CA THR A 168 -15.74 14.30 15.60
C THR A 168 -14.35 14.93 15.56
N GLU A 169 -14.23 16.10 14.92
CA GLU A 169 -12.94 16.83 14.78
C GLU A 169 -12.29 17.20 16.13
N HIS A 170 -13.03 17.17 17.23
CA HIS A 170 -12.53 17.49 18.57
C HIS A 170 -12.45 16.29 19.51
N SER A 171 -12.78 15.09 19.02
CA SER A 171 -12.79 13.87 19.82
C SER A 171 -11.42 13.18 19.81
N ASP A 172 -11.04 12.60 20.94
CA ASP A 172 -9.99 11.59 20.98
C ASP A 172 -10.61 10.24 20.59
N PHE A 173 -10.46 9.87 19.32
CA PHE A 173 -10.98 8.61 18.79
C PHE A 173 -10.04 7.41 18.94
N SER A 174 -8.95 7.53 19.73
CA SER A 174 -8.01 6.42 19.97
C SER A 174 -8.63 5.19 20.65
N LYS A 175 -9.79 5.37 21.31
CA LYS A 175 -10.52 4.33 22.04
C LYS A 175 -11.95 4.14 21.56
N LEU A 176 -12.36 4.88 20.53
CA LEU A 176 -13.70 4.77 19.97
C LEU A 176 -13.73 3.68 18.92
N GLU A 177 -14.84 2.96 18.84
CA GLU A 177 -15.05 1.98 17.79
C GLU A 177 -15.39 2.70 16.49
N ALA A 178 -14.64 2.42 15.42
CA ALA A 178 -14.94 2.92 14.11
C ALA A 178 -16.33 2.41 13.64
N PRO A 179 -17.07 3.21 12.86
CA PRO A 179 -18.31 2.75 12.27
C PRO A 179 -18.06 1.65 11.23
N LEU A 180 -19.11 0.90 10.90
CA LEU A 180 -19.09 -0.11 9.85
C LEU A 180 -19.81 0.38 8.59
N LEU A 181 -19.65 -0.33 7.47
CA LEU A 181 -20.41 -0.03 6.25
C LEU A 181 -21.93 -0.11 6.46
N SER A 182 -22.42 -0.96 7.36
CA SER A 182 -23.84 -1.00 7.73
C SER A 182 -24.31 0.26 8.45
N ASP A 183 -23.44 0.89 9.25
CA ASP A 183 -23.76 2.18 9.88
C ASP A 183 -23.88 3.26 8.79
N PHE A 184 -22.98 3.24 7.81
CA PHE A 184 -23.03 4.13 6.65
C PHE A 184 -24.29 3.93 5.78
N GLU A 185 -24.70 2.68 5.52
CA GLU A 185 -25.95 2.39 4.81
C GLU A 185 -27.17 2.93 5.57
N MET A 186 -27.19 2.79 6.90
CA MET A 186 -28.26 3.31 7.74
C MET A 186 -28.37 4.84 7.66
N VAL A 187 -27.23 5.55 7.69
CA VAL A 187 -27.20 7.01 7.50
C VAL A 187 -27.70 7.40 6.12
N LEU A 188 -27.21 6.74 5.06
CA LEU A 188 -27.66 7.01 3.70
C LEU A 188 -29.17 6.80 3.54
N ALA A 189 -29.76 5.81 4.21
CA ALA A 189 -31.22 5.56 4.16
C ALA A 189 -32.05 6.74 4.70
N GLY A 190 -31.49 7.59 5.55
CA GLY A 190 -32.13 8.81 6.04
C GLY A 190 -32.04 10.02 5.10
N MET A 191 -31.22 9.93 4.04
CA MET A 191 -30.94 11.06 3.15
C MET A 191 -31.81 11.08 1.89
N ASN A 192 -32.21 12.27 1.46
CA ASN A 192 -32.95 12.43 0.20
C ASN A 192 -32.03 12.21 -1.01
N GLY A 193 -32.47 11.40 -1.97
CA GLY A 193 -31.73 11.15 -3.23
C GLY A 193 -30.67 10.04 -3.16
N SER A 194 -30.53 9.35 -2.02
CA SER A 194 -29.51 8.31 -1.80
C SER A 194 -29.89 6.90 -2.31
N THR A 195 -31.11 6.70 -2.84
CA THR A 195 -31.63 5.36 -3.18
C THR A 195 -30.73 4.59 -4.16
N SER A 196 -30.15 5.29 -5.15
CA SER A 196 -29.18 4.73 -6.11
C SER A 196 -27.89 4.27 -5.41
N LEU A 197 -27.41 5.06 -4.44
CA LEU A 197 -26.20 4.77 -3.67
C LEU A 197 -26.40 3.53 -2.80
N ILE A 198 -27.51 3.45 -2.08
CA ILE A 198 -27.85 2.32 -1.21
C ILE A 198 -27.90 1.02 -2.02
N SER A 199 -28.62 1.01 -3.16
CA SER A 199 -28.73 -0.16 -4.03
C SER A 199 -27.35 -0.67 -4.50
N ARG A 200 -26.43 0.25 -4.83
CA ARG A 200 -25.06 -0.10 -5.22
C ARG A 200 -24.18 -0.50 -4.03
N LEU A 201 -24.46 0.02 -2.84
CA LEU A 201 -23.71 -0.27 -1.61
C LEU A 201 -24.07 -1.65 -1.02
N GLN A 202 -25.31 -2.10 -1.18
CA GLN A 202 -25.83 -3.34 -0.60
C GLN A 202 -24.96 -4.59 -0.84
N LYS A 203 -24.28 -4.66 -1.99
CA LYS A 203 -23.33 -5.75 -2.29
C LYS A 203 -22.18 -5.87 -1.27
N TYR A 204 -21.85 -4.79 -0.57
CA TYR A 204 -20.77 -4.67 0.41
C TYR A 204 -21.24 -4.69 1.87
N THR A 205 -22.52 -4.48 2.14
CA THR A 205 -23.05 -4.42 3.52
C THR A 205 -23.75 -5.70 3.92
N SER A 206 -24.65 -6.20 3.06
CA SER A 206 -25.45 -7.42 3.28
C SER A 206 -25.29 -8.45 2.16
N GLY A 207 -24.68 -8.06 1.04
CA GLY A 207 -24.41 -8.93 -0.10
C GLY A 207 -23.10 -9.71 0.01
N THR A 208 -22.58 -10.15 -1.14
CA THR A 208 -21.47 -11.10 -1.23
C THR A 208 -20.19 -10.63 -0.54
N TRP A 209 -19.89 -9.32 -0.57
CA TRP A 209 -18.65 -8.77 -0.01
C TRP A 209 -18.77 -8.33 1.46
N SER A 210 -19.95 -8.53 2.09
CA SER A 210 -20.22 -8.11 3.47
C SER A 210 -19.24 -8.70 4.48
N GLY A 211 -18.88 -9.97 4.32
CA GLY A 211 -17.93 -10.65 5.20
C GLY A 211 -16.58 -9.93 5.25
N PHE A 212 -16.07 -9.42 4.13
CA PHE A 212 -14.74 -8.81 4.07
C PHE A 212 -14.70 -7.35 4.54
N MET A 213 -15.68 -6.53 4.15
CA MET A 213 -15.64 -5.07 4.34
C MET A 213 -16.55 -4.53 5.44
N ASN A 214 -17.51 -5.32 5.93
CA ASN A 214 -18.50 -4.90 6.91
C ASN A 214 -18.29 -5.58 8.28
N GLN A 215 -17.04 -5.66 8.71
CA GLN A 215 -16.58 -6.20 9.99
C GLN A 215 -15.44 -5.32 10.53
N PRO A 216 -15.21 -5.28 11.85
CA PRO A 216 -14.04 -4.63 12.41
C PRO A 216 -12.74 -5.20 11.84
N THR A 217 -11.73 -4.35 11.64
CA THR A 217 -10.42 -4.81 11.17
C THR A 217 -9.81 -5.80 12.14
N ASN A 218 -9.26 -6.89 11.61
CA ASN A 218 -8.56 -7.91 12.40
C ASN A 218 -7.20 -8.33 11.81
N VAL A 219 -6.69 -7.57 10.83
CA VAL A 219 -5.37 -7.80 10.25
C VAL A 219 -4.29 -7.07 11.05
N ASP A 220 -3.28 -7.83 11.49
CA ASP A 220 -2.11 -7.29 12.19
C ASP A 220 -0.94 -7.09 11.22
N ILE A 221 -0.71 -5.84 10.83
CA ILE A 221 0.34 -5.47 9.87
C ILE A 221 1.69 -5.13 10.54
N ASN A 222 1.87 -5.41 11.84
CA ASN A 222 3.08 -5.06 12.59
C ASN A 222 4.30 -5.98 12.32
N GLN A 223 4.33 -6.65 11.16
CA GLN A 223 5.47 -7.47 10.74
C GLN A 223 6.22 -6.81 9.59
N LYS A 224 7.54 -7.03 9.54
CA LYS A 224 8.39 -6.46 8.48
C LYS A 224 8.05 -6.95 7.08
N PHE A 225 7.38 -8.09 6.95
CA PHE A 225 6.88 -8.58 5.68
C PHE A 225 5.41 -8.95 5.78
N VAL A 226 4.56 -8.25 5.01
CA VAL A 226 3.11 -8.47 4.96
C VAL A 226 2.70 -8.72 3.52
N VAL A 227 1.91 -9.77 3.30
CA VAL A 227 1.37 -10.14 2.00
C VAL A 227 -0.15 -10.17 2.06
N PHE A 228 -0.79 -9.38 1.21
CA PHE A 228 -2.24 -9.40 0.99
C PHE A 228 -2.53 -10.15 -0.30
N SER A 229 -3.12 -11.35 -0.20
CA SER A 229 -3.49 -12.14 -1.37
C SER A 229 -4.92 -11.87 -1.81
N LEU A 230 -5.17 -11.79 -3.11
CA LEU A 230 -6.51 -11.54 -3.67
C LEU A 230 -7.19 -12.82 -4.21
N ARG A 231 -6.77 -14.02 -3.73
CA ARG A 231 -7.20 -15.33 -4.22
C ARG A 231 -7.81 -16.24 -3.14
#